data_AF-A0A1G4JI75-F1
#
_entry.id   AF-A0A1G4JI75-F1
#
_cell.length_a   1.000
_cell.length_b   1.000
_cell.length_c   1.000
_cell.angle_alpha   90.00
_cell.angle_beta   90.00
_cell.angle_gamma   90.00
#
_symmetry.space_group_name_H-M   'P 1'
#
loop_
_entity.id
_entity.type
_entity.pdbx_description
1 polymer ?
#
loop_
_entity_poly.entity_id
_entity_poly.type
_entity_poly.pdbx_seq_one_letter_code
_entity_poly.pdbx_strand_id
1 'polypeptide(L)'
;MKRQSIVGEEKTLKSLQKASEAYSAYLSSYVEALNKYIGHQRRISTLRFERATLIKYVKKLRFFNEELASLDLLHDPKTLEFTVSSLASSFIRCLEVVDLLNYYLTQALKNETISKTLNYDLIVGESCVAFIDNTYRHFVKFTQWMLEALDIHDPTLTIEVLQFARKCAREDGLNIEDTEDILLQEVGIVDGIAEYQYLLDEWCTVLSEQVKFLNEAFEVETVRWSKVFETRK
;
A
#
# COMPACT_ATOMS: atom_id res chain seq x y z
N MET A 1 -1.12 -27.14 -22.85
CA MET A 1 -0.01 -26.50 -23.60
C MET A 1 1.04 -26.10 -22.57
N LYS A 2 2.30 -26.56 -22.67
CA LYS A 2 3.36 -26.12 -21.74
C LYS A 2 3.70 -24.67 -22.09
N ARG A 3 3.36 -23.69 -21.24
CA ARG A 3 3.88 -22.32 -21.35
C ARG A 3 5.40 -22.41 -21.28
N GLN A 4 6.09 -22.00 -22.34
CA GLN A 4 7.54 -21.82 -22.30
C GLN A 4 7.81 -20.69 -21.29
N SER A 5 8.70 -20.93 -20.32
CA SER A 5 9.18 -19.91 -19.39
C SER A 5 9.69 -18.73 -20.21
N ILE A 6 8.99 -17.60 -20.14
CA ILE A 6 9.35 -16.44 -20.94
C ILE A 6 10.36 -15.63 -20.14
N VAL A 7 11.54 -15.42 -20.71
CA VAL A 7 12.52 -14.49 -20.15
C VAL A 7 11.87 -13.10 -20.19
N GLY A 8 11.90 -12.39 -19.05
CA GLY A 8 11.30 -11.06 -18.98
C GLY A 8 11.91 -10.15 -20.04
N GLU A 9 11.08 -9.63 -20.95
CA GLU A 9 11.54 -8.63 -21.91
C GLU A 9 12.00 -7.39 -21.13
N GLU A 10 13.08 -6.74 -21.58
CA GLU A 10 13.67 -5.57 -20.90
C GLU A 10 12.61 -4.49 -20.61
N LYS A 11 11.64 -4.32 -21.51
CA LYS A 11 10.52 -3.40 -21.34
C LYS A 11 9.65 -3.76 -20.12
N THR A 12 9.35 -5.05 -19.93
CA THR A 12 8.55 -5.55 -18.81
C THR A 12 9.28 -5.42 -17.49
N LEU A 13 10.58 -5.70 -17.49
CA LEU A 13 11.42 -5.48 -16.31
C LEU A 13 11.46 -4.00 -15.92
N LYS A 14 11.53 -3.07 -16.90
CA LYS A 14 11.44 -1.62 -16.63
C LYS A 14 10.10 -1.21 -16.05
N SER A 15 8.99 -1.77 -16.52
CA SER A 15 7.67 -1.45 -15.96
C SER A 15 7.46 -2.06 -14.57
N LEU A 16 8.03 -3.24 -14.30
CA LEU A 16 8.07 -3.81 -12.94
C LEU A 16 8.93 -2.95 -12.00
N GLN A 17 10.02 -2.37 -12.50
CA GLN A 17 10.84 -1.41 -11.74
C GLN A 17 10.02 -0.17 -11.40
N LYS A 18 9.25 0.39 -12.35
CA LYS A 18 8.34 1.51 -12.09
C LYS A 18 7.28 1.17 -11.04
N ALA A 19 6.74 -0.04 -11.05
CA ALA A 19 5.83 -0.49 -10.00
C ALA A 19 6.52 -0.51 -8.62
N SER A 20 7.77 -0.98 -8.53
CA SER A 20 8.57 -0.91 -7.31
C SER A 20 8.79 0.55 -6.85
N GLU A 21 9.07 1.45 -7.78
CA GLU A 21 9.20 2.89 -7.52
C GLU A 21 7.89 3.49 -6.99
N ALA A 22 6.73 3.06 -7.50
CA ALA A 22 5.43 3.49 -6.99
C ALA A 22 5.18 3.00 -5.55
N TYR A 23 5.59 1.78 -5.19
CA TYR A 23 5.58 1.31 -3.79
C TYR A 23 6.52 2.13 -2.91
N SER A 24 7.73 2.42 -3.40
CA SER A 24 8.69 3.27 -2.70
C SER A 24 8.11 4.67 -2.43
N ALA A 25 7.46 5.27 -3.44
CA ALA A 25 6.78 6.54 -3.29
C ALA A 25 5.63 6.45 -2.26
N TYR A 26 4.81 5.39 -2.31
CA TYR A 26 3.74 5.14 -1.36
C TYR A 26 4.24 5.07 0.10
N LEU A 27 5.31 4.30 0.35
CA LEU A 27 5.92 4.22 1.68
C LEU A 27 6.52 5.56 2.12
N SER A 28 7.14 6.28 1.19
CA SER A 28 7.73 7.61 1.44
C SER A 28 6.68 8.63 1.87
N SER A 29 5.50 8.63 1.23
CA SER A 29 4.34 9.46 1.63
C SER A 29 3.97 9.28 3.10
N TYR A 30 3.86 8.03 3.57
CA TYR A 30 3.61 7.75 4.98
C TYR A 30 4.76 8.24 5.86
N VAL A 31 6.01 7.96 5.49
CA VAL A 31 7.18 8.36 6.28
C VAL A 31 7.19 9.87 6.47
N GLU A 32 6.98 10.66 5.42
CA GLU A 32 6.98 12.12 5.49
C GLU A 32 5.86 12.66 6.37
N ALA A 33 4.61 12.24 6.13
CA ALA A 33 3.46 12.66 6.91
C ALA A 33 3.59 12.28 8.40
N LEU A 34 4.02 11.04 8.68
CA LEU A 34 4.19 10.55 10.04
C LEU A 34 5.36 11.21 10.76
N ASN A 35 6.45 11.57 10.07
CA ASN A 35 7.54 12.34 10.70
C ASN A 35 7.03 13.69 11.22
N LYS A 36 6.24 14.41 10.41
CA LYS A 36 5.59 15.67 10.82
C LYS A 36 4.66 15.41 12.02
N TYR A 37 3.80 14.39 11.93
CA TYR A 37 2.86 14.01 12.98
C TYR A 37 3.54 13.64 14.32
N ILE A 38 4.61 12.83 14.27
CA ILE A 38 5.46 12.48 15.43
C ILE A 38 6.12 13.73 16.03
N GLY A 39 6.47 14.71 15.20
CA GLY A 39 6.98 16.01 15.63
C GLY A 39 5.95 16.78 16.47
N HIS A 40 4.69 16.80 16.03
CA HIS A 40 3.58 17.40 16.75
C HIS A 40 3.27 16.69 18.07
N GLN A 41 3.19 15.35 18.05
CA GLN A 41 2.92 14.54 19.25
C GLN A 41 3.97 14.73 20.37
N ARG A 42 5.20 15.17 20.05
CA ARG A 42 6.23 15.47 21.06
C ARG A 42 5.76 16.51 22.09
N ARG A 43 4.85 17.41 21.71
CA ARG A 43 4.32 18.47 22.58
C ARG A 43 3.17 18.00 23.49
N ILE A 44 2.73 16.75 23.35
CA ILE A 44 1.61 16.18 24.10
C ILE A 44 2.14 15.01 24.93
N SER A 45 2.38 15.27 26.20
CA SER A 45 2.99 14.31 27.13
C SER A 45 2.17 13.03 27.31
N THR A 46 0.85 13.12 27.19
CA THR A 46 -0.07 11.99 27.34
C THR A 46 0.04 10.98 26.19
N LEU A 47 0.55 11.38 25.01
CA LEU A 47 0.71 10.53 23.82
C LEU A 47 2.14 10.01 23.61
N ARG A 48 2.97 10.03 24.66
CA ARG A 48 4.41 9.70 24.54
C ARG A 48 4.67 8.26 24.07
N PHE A 49 3.80 7.32 24.42
CA PHE A 49 4.00 5.90 24.11
C PHE A 49 3.48 5.58 22.71
N GLU A 50 2.35 6.15 22.34
CA GLU A 50 1.77 6.13 21.00
C GLU A 50 2.77 6.69 19.98
N ARG A 51 3.41 7.80 20.33
CA ARG A 51 4.50 8.38 19.54
C ARG A 51 5.65 7.40 19.35
N ALA A 52 6.05 6.66 20.39
CA ALA A 52 7.12 5.67 20.28
C ALA A 52 6.72 4.51 19.35
N THR A 53 5.46 4.07 19.39
CA THR A 53 4.88 3.08 18.48
C THR A 53 4.94 3.56 17.03
N LEU A 54 4.49 4.79 16.75
CA LEU A 54 4.58 5.36 15.39
C LEU A 54 6.02 5.47 14.88
N ILE A 55 6.98 5.83 15.75
CA ILE A 55 8.40 5.83 15.38
C ILE A 55 8.86 4.43 14.94
N LYS A 56 8.36 3.36 15.59
CA LYS A 56 8.71 1.98 15.21
C LYS A 56 8.15 1.63 13.83
N TYR A 57 6.91 2.01 13.53
CA TYR A 57 6.33 1.85 12.19
C TYR A 57 7.13 2.63 11.14
N VAL A 58 7.39 3.92 11.35
CA VAL A 58 8.17 4.75 10.41
C VAL A 58 9.54 4.16 10.13
N LYS A 59 10.24 3.62 11.14
CA LYS A 59 11.53 2.93 10.93
C LYS A 59 11.39 1.68 10.05
N LYS A 60 10.31 0.92 10.20
CA LYS A 60 10.04 -0.27 9.38
C LYS A 60 9.71 0.12 7.93
N LEU A 61 8.89 1.16 7.73
CA LEU A 61 8.59 1.67 6.38
C LEU A 61 9.84 2.18 5.67
N ARG A 62 10.72 2.92 6.37
CA ARG A 62 12.01 3.37 5.80
C ARG A 62 12.89 2.19 5.38
N PHE A 63 12.97 1.15 6.21
CA PHE A 63 13.72 -0.06 5.88
C PHE A 63 13.19 -0.73 4.60
N PHE A 64 11.87 -0.91 4.49
CA PHE A 64 11.27 -1.43 3.26
C PHE A 64 11.51 -0.53 2.05
N ASN A 65 11.47 0.79 2.24
CA ASN A 65 11.74 1.76 1.19
C ASN A 65 13.17 1.62 0.64
N GLU A 66 14.14 1.47 1.54
CA GLU A 66 15.54 1.22 1.19
C GLU A 66 15.72 -0.12 0.46
N GLU A 67 15.04 -1.19 0.92
CA GLU A 67 15.06 -2.49 0.23
C GLU A 67 14.50 -2.37 -1.19
N LEU A 68 13.34 -1.74 -1.37
CA LEU A 68 12.71 -1.56 -2.69
C LEU A 68 13.55 -0.68 -3.63
N ALA A 69 14.16 0.39 -3.10
CA ALA A 69 15.02 1.28 -3.87
C ALA A 69 16.34 0.60 -4.31
N SER A 70 16.77 -0.43 -3.58
CA SER A 70 17.95 -1.22 -3.93
C SER A 70 17.70 -2.31 -4.97
N LEU A 71 16.44 -2.56 -5.35
CA LEU A 71 16.10 -3.54 -6.36
C LEU A 71 16.55 -3.06 -7.74
N ASP A 72 17.39 -3.87 -8.39
CA ASP A 72 17.76 -3.71 -9.79
C ASP A 72 17.29 -4.93 -10.56
N LEU A 73 16.13 -4.81 -11.19
CA LEU A 73 15.52 -5.90 -11.96
C LEU A 73 16.19 -6.10 -13.34
N LEU A 74 17.08 -5.20 -13.77
CA LEU A 74 17.69 -5.23 -15.11
C LEU A 74 19.02 -5.99 -15.13
N HIS A 75 19.73 -6.08 -14.00
CA HIS A 75 21.06 -6.70 -13.93
C HIS A 75 21.07 -8.23 -13.71
N ASP A 76 19.94 -8.85 -13.31
CA ASP A 76 19.84 -10.31 -13.08
C ASP A 76 18.58 -10.89 -13.75
N PRO A 77 18.61 -11.11 -15.09
CA PRO A 77 17.42 -11.52 -15.84
C PRO A 77 17.03 -12.96 -15.48
N LYS A 78 15.96 -13.07 -14.70
CA LYS A 78 15.28 -14.33 -14.38
C LYS A 78 14.01 -14.48 -15.21
N THR A 79 13.33 -15.61 -15.09
CA THR A 79 12.03 -15.80 -15.72
C THR A 79 11.05 -14.76 -15.18
N LEU A 80 10.10 -14.31 -16.01
CA LEU A 80 9.13 -13.30 -15.60
C LEU A 80 8.39 -13.72 -14.33
N GLU A 81 7.98 -14.99 -14.24
CA GLU A 81 7.26 -15.52 -13.10
C GLU A 81 8.08 -15.47 -11.81
N PHE A 82 9.39 -15.77 -11.89
CA PHE A 82 10.27 -15.67 -10.73
C PHE A 82 10.41 -14.22 -10.26
N THR A 83 10.61 -13.30 -11.20
CA THR A 83 10.77 -11.87 -10.92
C THR A 83 9.50 -11.31 -10.28
N VAL A 84 8.33 -11.61 -10.88
CA VAL A 84 7.02 -11.21 -10.36
C VAL A 84 6.76 -11.80 -8.97
N SER A 85 7.04 -13.09 -8.77
CA SER A 85 6.84 -13.74 -7.45
C SER A 85 7.72 -13.12 -6.35
N SER A 86 8.99 -12.83 -6.68
CA SER A 86 9.94 -12.21 -5.74
C SER A 86 9.53 -10.79 -5.37
N LEU A 87 9.06 -10.03 -6.37
CA LEU A 87 8.58 -8.67 -6.18
C LEU A 87 7.27 -8.65 -5.38
N ALA A 88 6.31 -9.50 -5.75
CA ALA A 88 5.05 -9.66 -5.03
C ALA A 88 5.29 -10.04 -3.57
N SER A 89 6.21 -10.95 -3.27
CA SER A 89 6.58 -11.27 -1.87
C SER A 89 7.03 -10.04 -1.08
N SER A 90 7.76 -9.13 -1.71
CA SER A 90 8.19 -7.87 -1.08
C SER A 90 7.03 -6.88 -0.92
N PHE A 91 6.17 -6.77 -1.91
CA PHE A 91 4.95 -5.95 -1.86
C PHE A 91 3.97 -6.42 -0.78
N ILE A 92 3.72 -7.73 -0.69
CA ILE A 92 2.86 -8.32 0.34
C ILE A 92 3.41 -7.97 1.73
N ARG A 93 4.71 -8.18 1.98
CA ARG A 93 5.33 -7.80 3.27
C ARG A 93 5.14 -6.32 3.62
N CYS A 94 5.20 -5.43 2.63
CA CYS A 94 4.93 -4.01 2.84
C CYS A 94 3.45 -3.78 3.17
N LEU A 95 2.54 -4.36 2.40
CA LEU A 95 1.10 -4.19 2.54
C LEU A 95 0.58 -4.69 3.88
N GLU A 96 1.04 -5.83 4.37
CA GLU A 96 0.62 -6.35 5.67
C GLU A 96 1.03 -5.41 6.82
N VAL A 97 2.23 -4.80 6.73
CA VAL A 97 2.65 -3.81 7.74
C VAL A 97 1.88 -2.50 7.60
N VAL A 98 1.57 -2.08 6.37
CA VAL A 98 0.75 -0.90 6.11
C VAL A 98 -0.67 -1.09 6.60
N ASP A 99 -1.26 -2.28 6.47
CA ASP A 99 -2.59 -2.58 6.99
C ASP A 99 -2.65 -2.44 8.52
N LEU A 100 -1.70 -3.06 9.23
CA LEU A 100 -1.57 -2.91 10.68
C LEU A 100 -1.37 -1.45 11.11
N LEU A 101 -0.58 -0.70 10.34
CA LEU A 101 -0.39 0.73 10.58
C LEU A 101 -1.67 1.53 10.33
N ASN A 102 -2.39 1.25 9.25
CA ASN A 102 -3.62 1.93 8.90
C ASN A 102 -4.65 1.75 10.01
N TYR A 103 -4.89 0.51 10.43
CA TYR A 103 -5.77 0.22 11.56
C TYR A 103 -5.33 0.96 12.84
N TYR A 104 -4.04 0.91 13.17
CA TYR A 104 -3.52 1.62 14.34
C TYR A 104 -3.74 3.13 14.24
N LEU A 105 -3.42 3.75 13.10
CA LEU A 105 -3.44 5.19 12.88
C LEU A 105 -4.86 5.74 12.82
N THR A 106 -5.75 5.10 12.07
CA THR A 106 -7.09 5.63 11.75
C THR A 106 -8.16 5.21 12.76
N GLN A 107 -7.95 4.11 13.50
CA GLN A 107 -8.89 3.61 14.50
C GLN A 107 -8.34 3.73 15.93
N ALA A 108 -7.33 2.92 16.28
CA ALA A 108 -6.89 2.78 17.67
C ALA A 108 -6.31 4.09 18.24
N LEU A 109 -5.38 4.71 17.51
CA LEU A 109 -4.72 5.95 17.90
C LEU A 109 -5.68 7.14 17.87
N LYS A 110 -6.64 7.16 16.93
CA LYS A 110 -7.69 8.18 16.89
C LYS A 110 -8.49 8.17 18.20
N ASN A 111 -9.00 7.01 18.60
CA ASN A 111 -9.79 6.86 19.83
C ASN A 111 -8.96 7.21 21.07
N GLU A 112 -7.71 6.76 21.12
CA GLU A 112 -6.80 7.05 22.23
C GLU A 112 -6.44 8.54 22.32
N THR A 113 -6.26 9.20 21.17
CA THR A 113 -6.01 10.65 21.09
C THR A 113 -7.19 11.42 21.65
N ILE A 114 -8.41 11.13 21.18
CA ILE A 114 -9.63 11.79 21.66
C ILE A 114 -9.79 11.58 23.17
N SER A 115 -9.60 10.36 23.65
CA SER A 115 -9.71 10.01 25.07
C SER A 115 -8.71 10.78 25.94
N LYS A 116 -7.43 10.86 25.52
CA LYS A 116 -6.36 11.49 26.31
C LYS A 116 -6.27 13.00 26.19
N THR A 117 -6.73 13.58 25.09
CA THR A 117 -6.61 15.03 24.83
C THR A 117 -7.95 15.75 24.94
N LEU A 118 -9.07 15.02 24.96
CA LEU A 118 -10.44 15.53 24.99
C LEU A 118 -10.75 16.46 23.81
N ASN A 119 -10.10 16.26 22.66
CA ASN A 119 -10.32 17.03 21.44
C ASN A 119 -9.97 16.21 20.18
N TYR A 120 -10.26 16.79 19.02
CA TYR A 120 -10.08 16.17 17.70
C TYR A 120 -8.92 16.81 16.89
N ASP A 121 -8.06 17.58 17.55
CA ASP A 121 -7.11 18.45 16.85
C ASP A 121 -6.04 17.65 16.09
N LEU A 122 -5.65 16.48 16.61
CA LEU A 122 -4.59 15.64 16.06
C LEU A 122 -5.05 14.32 15.47
N ILE A 123 -6.35 14.03 15.44
CA ILE A 123 -6.81 12.81 14.74
C ILE A 123 -6.56 12.95 13.22
N VAL A 124 -6.52 11.87 12.47
CA VAL A 124 -6.59 11.94 10.99
C VAL A 124 -8.03 12.23 10.59
N GLY A 125 -8.27 13.17 9.66
CA GLY A 125 -9.62 13.48 9.19
C GLY A 125 -10.21 12.37 8.32
N GLU A 126 -11.54 12.20 8.35
CA GLU A 126 -12.26 11.14 7.62
C GLU A 126 -11.97 11.16 6.11
N SER A 127 -11.82 12.34 5.51
CA SER A 127 -11.45 12.46 4.09
C SER A 127 -10.08 11.83 3.82
N CYS A 128 -9.10 12.05 4.70
CA CYS A 128 -7.77 11.46 4.58
C CYS A 128 -7.80 9.95 4.84
N VAL A 129 -8.62 9.48 5.79
CA VAL A 129 -8.85 8.05 6.01
C VAL A 129 -9.38 7.37 4.75
N ALA A 130 -10.34 8.00 4.05
CA ALA A 130 -10.86 7.46 2.79
C ALA A 130 -9.77 7.34 1.71
N PHE A 131 -8.83 8.29 1.62
CA PHE A 131 -7.68 8.19 0.71
C PHE A 131 -6.69 7.10 1.15
N ILE A 132 -6.40 6.97 2.45
CA ILE A 132 -5.58 5.88 3.01
C ILE A 132 -6.14 4.52 2.58
N ASP A 133 -7.43 4.31 2.81
CA ASP A 133 -8.10 3.04 2.53
C ASP A 133 -8.18 2.78 1.03
N ASN A 134 -8.52 3.80 0.22
CA ASN A 134 -8.61 3.66 -1.22
C ASN A 134 -7.25 3.34 -1.85
N THR A 135 -6.19 4.08 -1.48
CA THR A 135 -4.84 3.81 -1.98
C THR A 135 -4.39 2.42 -1.57
N TYR A 136 -4.58 2.01 -0.30
CA TYR A 136 -4.24 0.66 0.15
C TYR A 136 -4.92 -0.43 -0.70
N ARG A 137 -6.24 -0.31 -0.93
CA ARG A 137 -7.00 -1.29 -1.74
C ARG A 137 -6.51 -1.39 -3.18
N HIS A 138 -6.10 -0.28 -3.80
CA HIS A 138 -5.53 -0.30 -5.15
C HIS A 138 -4.18 -1.01 -5.20
N PHE A 139 -3.30 -0.79 -4.22
CA PHE A 139 -2.02 -1.50 -4.14
C PHE A 139 -2.20 -3.00 -3.85
N VAL A 140 -3.17 -3.36 -2.99
CA VAL A 140 -3.58 -4.76 -2.79
C VAL A 140 -4.07 -5.37 -4.10
N LYS A 141 -4.96 -4.67 -4.82
CA LYS A 141 -5.51 -5.16 -6.10
C LYS A 141 -4.44 -5.33 -7.16
N PHE A 142 -3.50 -4.40 -7.27
CA PHE A 142 -2.38 -4.51 -8.16
C PHE A 142 -1.50 -5.73 -7.84
N THR A 143 -1.24 -5.99 -6.55
CA THR A 143 -0.45 -7.16 -6.12
C THR A 143 -1.18 -8.48 -6.42
N GLN A 144 -2.51 -8.51 -6.25
CA GLN A 144 -3.33 -9.63 -6.71
C GLN A 144 -3.19 -9.82 -8.22
N TRP A 145 -3.38 -8.73 -8.98
CA TRP A 145 -3.36 -8.73 -10.43
C TRP A 145 -2.03 -9.23 -10.99
N MET A 146 -0.89 -8.75 -10.50
CA MET A 146 0.42 -9.15 -11.03
C MET A 146 0.69 -10.66 -10.92
N LEU A 147 0.13 -11.31 -9.89
CA LEU A 147 0.24 -12.76 -9.70
C LEU A 147 -0.79 -13.52 -10.53
N GLU A 148 -2.08 -13.18 -10.37
CA GLU A 148 -3.19 -13.92 -10.96
C GLU A 148 -3.24 -13.76 -12.49
N ALA A 149 -2.83 -12.61 -13.04
CA ALA A 149 -2.76 -12.39 -14.49
C ALA A 149 -1.77 -13.36 -15.18
N LEU A 150 -0.73 -13.81 -14.46
CA LEU A 150 0.24 -14.78 -14.94
C LEU A 150 -0.08 -16.23 -14.54
N ASP A 151 -1.25 -16.48 -13.93
CA ASP A 151 -1.65 -17.80 -13.42
C ASP A 151 -0.71 -18.31 -12.31
N ILE A 152 -0.16 -17.39 -11.51
CA ILE A 152 0.72 -17.72 -10.37
C ILE A 152 -0.15 -17.96 -9.13
N HIS A 153 -0.30 -19.24 -8.76
CA HIS A 153 -1.07 -19.66 -7.59
C HIS A 153 -0.15 -20.24 -6.51
N ASP A 154 0.62 -19.38 -5.86
CA ASP A 154 1.43 -19.73 -4.70
C ASP A 154 0.65 -19.43 -3.40
N PRO A 155 0.32 -20.43 -2.57
CA PRO A 155 -0.41 -20.22 -1.32
C PRO A 155 0.38 -19.42 -0.27
N THR A 156 1.68 -19.22 -0.47
CA THR A 156 2.51 -18.36 0.39
C THR A 156 2.50 -16.89 -0.06
N LEU A 157 1.98 -16.59 -1.25
CA LEU A 157 1.84 -15.25 -1.81
C LEU A 157 0.40 -14.77 -1.72
N THR A 158 -0.15 -14.79 -0.51
CA THR A 158 -1.50 -14.33 -0.22
C THR A 158 -1.49 -13.08 0.65
N ILE A 159 -2.45 -12.18 0.43
CA ILE A 159 -2.69 -11.00 1.27
C ILE A 159 -3.88 -11.30 2.18
N GLU A 160 -3.76 -11.00 3.48
CA GLU A 160 -4.78 -11.30 4.49
C GLU A 160 -6.15 -10.72 4.11
N VAL A 161 -6.19 -9.43 3.77
CA VAL A 161 -7.44 -8.72 3.46
C VAL A 161 -8.18 -9.33 2.26
N LEU A 162 -7.46 -9.85 1.26
CA LEU A 162 -8.07 -10.53 0.11
C LEU A 162 -8.69 -11.88 0.50
N GLN A 163 -7.97 -12.66 1.29
CA GLN A 163 -8.45 -13.96 1.76
C GLN A 163 -9.68 -13.79 2.67
N PHE A 164 -9.64 -12.78 3.53
CA PHE A 164 -10.76 -12.42 4.38
C PHE A 164 -11.99 -12.00 3.56
N ALA A 165 -11.82 -11.06 2.63
CA ALA A 165 -12.91 -10.60 1.76
C ALA A 165 -13.56 -11.77 0.99
N ARG A 166 -12.75 -12.63 0.36
CA ARG A 166 -13.22 -13.83 -0.36
C ARG A 166 -13.93 -14.82 0.55
N LYS A 167 -13.50 -14.96 1.80
CA LYS A 167 -14.16 -15.83 2.78
C LYS A 167 -15.53 -15.27 3.14
N CYS A 168 -15.64 -13.98 3.48
CA CYS A 168 -16.91 -13.34 3.79
C CYS A 168 -17.89 -13.40 2.62
N ALA A 169 -17.44 -13.09 1.40
CA ALA A 169 -18.29 -13.17 0.21
C ALA A 169 -18.88 -14.57 0.00
N ARG A 170 -18.10 -15.64 0.25
CA ARG A 170 -18.59 -17.02 0.19
C ARG A 170 -19.58 -17.36 1.29
N GLU A 171 -19.35 -16.88 2.52
CA GLU A 171 -20.25 -17.10 3.66
C GLU A 171 -21.58 -16.36 3.49
N ASP A 172 -21.54 -15.16 2.90
CA ASP A 172 -22.70 -14.30 2.65
C ASP A 172 -23.45 -14.66 1.35
N GLY A 173 -22.93 -15.60 0.55
CA GLY A 173 -23.53 -16.01 -0.72
C GLY A 173 -23.55 -14.91 -1.77
N LEU A 174 -22.61 -13.96 -1.72
CA LEU A 174 -22.51 -12.86 -2.67
C LEU A 174 -22.12 -13.39 -4.05
N ASN A 175 -22.78 -12.89 -5.09
CA ASN A 175 -22.33 -13.13 -6.47
C ASN A 175 -21.07 -12.29 -6.73
N ILE A 176 -19.93 -12.97 -6.85
CA ILE A 176 -18.62 -12.34 -7.09
C ILE A 176 -18.61 -11.66 -8.47
N GLU A 177 -19.43 -12.13 -9.42
CA GLU A 177 -19.53 -11.58 -10.77
C GLU A 177 -20.18 -10.18 -10.81
N ASP A 178 -20.99 -9.81 -9.81
CA ASP A 178 -21.74 -8.55 -9.76
C ASP A 178 -21.27 -7.60 -8.62
N THR A 179 -20.06 -7.80 -8.08
CA THR A 179 -19.59 -7.04 -6.92
C THR A 179 -18.93 -5.70 -7.28
N GLU A 180 -19.29 -4.65 -6.55
CA GLU A 180 -18.60 -3.35 -6.61
C GLU A 180 -17.29 -3.34 -5.81
N ASP A 181 -17.02 -4.37 -5.00
CA ASP A 181 -15.78 -4.44 -4.22
C ASP A 181 -14.59 -4.84 -5.11
N ILE A 182 -13.68 -3.89 -5.33
CA ILE A 182 -12.42 -4.07 -6.07
C ILE A 182 -11.63 -5.31 -5.63
N LEU A 183 -11.67 -5.68 -4.35
CA LEU A 183 -10.93 -6.83 -3.80
C LEU A 183 -11.55 -8.18 -4.18
N LEU A 184 -12.84 -8.19 -4.52
CA LEU A 184 -13.58 -9.40 -4.89
C LEU A 184 -13.60 -9.62 -6.40
N GLN A 185 -13.42 -8.57 -7.20
CA GLN A 185 -13.39 -8.67 -8.66
C GLN A 185 -12.34 -9.70 -9.13
N GLU A 186 -12.71 -10.54 -10.10
CA GLU A 186 -11.79 -11.53 -10.65
C GLU A 186 -10.69 -10.88 -11.50
N VAL A 187 -9.53 -11.54 -11.56
CA VAL A 187 -8.43 -11.16 -12.43
C VAL A 187 -8.38 -12.14 -13.60
N GLY A 188 -8.55 -11.62 -14.82
CA GLY A 188 -8.37 -12.42 -16.03
C GLY A 188 -6.91 -12.79 -16.25
N ILE A 189 -6.68 -14.02 -16.72
CA ILE A 189 -5.35 -14.47 -17.15
C ILE A 189 -5.03 -13.81 -18.49
N VAL A 190 -3.83 -13.24 -18.62
CA VAL A 190 -3.38 -12.63 -19.88
C VAL A 190 -2.94 -13.67 -20.90
N ASP A 191 -3.13 -13.34 -22.18
CA ASP A 191 -2.81 -14.19 -23.32
C ASP A 191 -1.31 -14.20 -23.66
N GLY A 192 -0.54 -13.20 -23.20
CA GLY A 192 0.90 -13.15 -23.40
C GLY A 192 1.59 -11.93 -22.80
N ILE A 193 2.93 -11.83 -22.99
CA ILE A 193 3.74 -10.74 -22.45
C ILE A 193 3.29 -9.37 -22.93
N ALA A 194 2.91 -9.24 -24.21
CA ALA A 194 2.52 -7.95 -24.76
C ALA A 194 1.30 -7.36 -24.06
N GLU A 195 0.31 -8.20 -23.73
CA GLU A 195 -0.87 -7.79 -22.96
C GLU A 195 -0.50 -7.51 -21.50
N TYR A 196 0.28 -8.39 -20.87
CA TYR A 196 0.76 -8.18 -19.50
C TYR A 196 1.51 -6.85 -19.37
N GLN A 197 2.40 -6.56 -20.31
CA GLN A 197 3.15 -5.31 -20.39
C GLN A 197 2.22 -4.09 -20.48
N TYR A 198 1.24 -4.15 -21.39
CA TYR A 198 0.30 -3.05 -21.60
C TYR A 198 -0.49 -2.75 -20.32
N LEU A 199 -1.07 -3.78 -19.71
CA LEU A 199 -1.82 -3.64 -18.47
C LEU A 199 -0.92 -3.23 -17.29
N LEU A 200 0.34 -3.69 -17.25
CA LEU A 200 1.31 -3.26 -16.24
C LEU A 200 1.60 -1.76 -16.32
N ASP A 201 1.74 -1.22 -17.54
CA ASP A 201 1.94 0.22 -17.76
C ASP A 201 0.72 1.04 -17.31
N GLU A 202 -0.49 0.57 -17.59
CA GLU A 202 -1.73 1.19 -17.11
C GLU A 202 -1.81 1.17 -15.58
N TRP A 203 -1.49 0.03 -14.94
CA TRP A 203 -1.43 -0.07 -13.49
C TRP A 203 -0.40 0.88 -12.87
N CYS A 204 0.78 1.03 -13.48
CA CYS A 204 1.78 1.99 -12.99
C CYS A 204 1.23 3.43 -12.97
N THR A 205 0.43 3.81 -13.96
CA THR A 205 -0.27 5.09 -14.00
C THR A 205 -1.26 5.22 -12.85
N VAL A 206 -2.13 4.21 -12.67
CA VAL A 206 -3.11 4.16 -11.58
C VAL A 206 -2.43 4.29 -10.21
N LEU A 207 -1.37 3.52 -9.94
CA LEU A 207 -0.65 3.57 -8.67
C LEU A 207 -0.04 4.95 -8.41
N SER A 208 0.56 5.55 -9.44
CA SER A 208 1.15 6.90 -9.33
C SER A 208 0.11 7.97 -9.00
N GLU A 209 -1.08 7.88 -9.62
CA GLU A 209 -2.20 8.77 -9.30
C GLU A 209 -2.71 8.56 -7.87
N GLN A 210 -2.85 7.32 -7.41
CA GLN A 210 -3.25 7.03 -6.03
C GLN A 210 -2.26 7.58 -5.00
N VAL A 211 -0.95 7.49 -5.27
CA VAL A 211 0.09 8.10 -4.42
C VAL A 211 -0.02 9.62 -4.41
N LYS A 212 -0.30 10.24 -5.57
CA LYS A 212 -0.51 11.69 -5.66
C LYS A 212 -1.69 12.14 -4.80
N PHE A 213 -2.85 11.49 -4.92
CA PHE A 213 -4.02 11.84 -4.12
C PHE A 213 -3.77 11.67 -2.61
N LEU A 214 -3.07 10.60 -2.23
CA LEU A 214 -2.67 10.40 -0.83
C LEU A 214 -1.76 11.52 -0.32
N ASN A 215 -0.77 11.93 -1.12
CA ASN A 215 0.12 13.04 -0.76
C ASN A 215 -0.62 14.34 -0.55
N GLU A 216 -1.57 14.67 -1.42
CA GLU A 216 -2.42 15.85 -1.29
C GLU A 216 -3.25 15.79 0.01
N ALA A 217 -3.84 14.63 0.32
CA ALA A 217 -4.58 14.42 1.56
C ALA A 217 -3.70 14.54 2.81
N PHE A 218 -2.50 13.96 2.80
CA PHE A 218 -1.53 14.10 3.89
C PHE A 218 -1.06 15.54 4.08
N GLU A 219 -0.84 16.29 2.99
CA GLU A 219 -0.42 17.68 3.12
C GLU A 219 -1.50 18.52 3.81
N VAL A 220 -2.77 18.35 3.43
CA VAL A 220 -3.91 19.00 4.10
C VAL A 220 -3.92 18.71 5.61
N GLU A 221 -3.72 17.45 6.00
CA GLU A 221 -3.65 17.07 7.42
C GLU A 221 -2.46 17.71 8.14
N THR A 222 -1.29 17.71 7.51
CA THR A 222 -0.08 18.27 8.13
C THR A 222 -0.16 19.78 8.34
N VAL A 223 -0.80 20.49 7.40
CA VAL A 223 -1.12 21.92 7.54
C VAL A 223 -2.11 22.13 8.69
N ARG A 224 -3.15 21.29 8.80
CA ARG A 224 -4.14 21.37 9.88
C ARG A 224 -3.49 21.17 11.24
N TRP A 225 -2.68 20.12 11.41
CA TRP A 225 -1.96 19.86 12.66
C TRP A 225 -0.99 20.99 13.01
N SER A 226 -0.33 21.60 12.02
CA SER A 226 0.57 22.74 12.26
C SER A 226 -0.17 23.94 12.82
N LYS A 227 -1.32 24.30 12.23
CA LYS A 227 -2.15 25.44 12.67
C LYS A 227 -2.58 25.33 14.13
N VAL A 228 -2.92 24.13 14.61
CA VAL A 228 -3.32 23.86 16.01
C VAL A 228 -2.24 24.33 16.99
N PHE A 229 -0.96 24.16 16.67
CA PHE A 229 0.12 24.55 17.58
C PHE A 229 0.64 25.97 17.36
N GLU A 230 0.35 26.59 16.21
CA GLU A 230 0.66 27.99 15.95
C GLU A 230 -0.33 28.93 16.64
N THR A 231 -1.61 28.59 16.66
CA THR A 231 -2.66 29.37 17.35
C THR A 231 -2.58 29.29 18.88
N ARG A 232 -1.82 28.33 19.42
CA ARG A 232 -1.60 28.16 20.87
C ARG A 232 -0.34 28.88 21.40
N LYS A 233 0.36 29.65 20.55
CA LYS A 233 1.42 30.57 20.96
C LYS A 233 0.85 31.95 21.24
#